data_AF-A0A0C3CPQ3-F1
#
_entry.id   AF-A0A0C3CPQ3-F1
#
_cell.length_a   1.000
_cell.length_b   1.000
_cell.length_c   1.000
_cell.angle_alpha   90.00
_cell.angle_beta   90.00
_cell.angle_gamma   90.00
#
_symmetry.space_group_name_H-M   'P 1'
#
loop_
_entity.id
_entity.type
_entity.pdbx_description
1 polymer ?
#
loop_
_entity_poly.entity_id
_entity_poly.type
_entity_poly.pdbx_seq_one_letter_code
_entity_poly.pdbx_strand_id
1 'polypeptide(L)'
;MLSASNSPYYSYSQPQGLFPVNVGPEFPSSQKPDNAYLHATLQQIDHLANEDVEMQAPLSEHAAFLVTDTNILLHHFEVLAQFVDEVERNSLPVIVIVPGAVIYELDGQKNRDGLAWFARRATSWLLQRIKERRSVKGQAQEETCKSTGNWKIREPGEILNHEMFNDSLILDCCMYFSRGRPTFLCSADNNLCITSQSQGIPTVTPSRFWSSRELAYSMYGDKIGLNEFSGYKESYKNPTNDEDDDSMAVDDEGPPVWKSEHPINMLHEAIIDHFSRLLVELVGKVGGEEVRRRSSPQEEANMSRHAPRHRHYTEWGPSECIKYLNEKKGVKVVRKPSAEVFLLKAYTREVPGSKTGREWSRKDWDVALKNLQATGRAWDDISIQESLLFLLPHVDQVFSLPFR
;
A
#
# COMPACT_ATOMS: atom_id res chain seq x y z
N MET A 1 69.08 -18.05 -14.34
CA MET A 1 69.07 -18.35 -15.79
C MET A 1 67.65 -18.76 -16.17
N LEU A 2 67.12 -18.22 -17.27
CA LEU A 2 65.76 -18.27 -17.86
C LEU A 2 65.21 -16.83 -17.94
N SER A 3 65.69 -16.03 -18.89
CA SER A 3 65.27 -15.92 -20.31
C SER A 3 63.96 -15.16 -20.47
N ALA A 4 64.13 -13.88 -20.80
CA ALA A 4 63.11 -12.94 -21.23
C ALA A 4 62.58 -13.26 -22.63
N SER A 5 61.29 -12.99 -22.84
CA SER A 5 60.69 -12.87 -24.17
C SER A 5 59.97 -11.51 -24.27
N ASN A 6 60.49 -10.69 -25.18
CA ASN A 6 59.92 -9.44 -25.67
C ASN A 6 58.59 -9.69 -26.40
N SER A 7 57.68 -8.73 -26.32
CA SER A 7 56.66 -8.49 -27.34
C SER A 7 56.34 -6.99 -27.45
N PRO A 8 56.01 -6.47 -28.65
CA PRO A 8 56.35 -5.10 -29.04
C PRO A 8 55.22 -4.08 -28.84
N TYR A 9 55.66 -2.83 -28.70
CA TYR A 9 54.86 -1.61 -28.74
C TYR A 9 54.09 -1.47 -30.07
N TYR A 10 52.77 -1.31 -30.00
CA TYR A 10 51.96 -0.70 -31.05
C TYR A 10 51.57 0.72 -30.62
N SER A 11 52.14 1.71 -31.29
CA SER A 11 51.73 3.11 -31.22
C SER A 11 50.57 3.36 -32.18
N TYR A 12 49.40 3.71 -31.65
CA TYR A 12 48.29 4.25 -32.45
C TYR A 12 48.15 5.76 -32.19
N SER A 13 48.50 6.54 -33.20
CA SER A 13 48.24 7.96 -33.34
C SER A 13 46.74 8.21 -33.55
N GLN A 14 46.14 9.04 -32.69
CA GLN A 14 44.76 9.53 -32.83
C GLN A 14 44.69 10.68 -33.85
N PRO A 15 43.69 10.70 -34.76
CA PRO A 15 43.32 11.91 -35.49
C PRO A 15 42.36 12.76 -34.65
N GLN A 16 42.69 14.04 -34.50
CA GLN A 16 41.81 15.07 -33.94
C GLN A 16 40.65 15.34 -34.91
N GLY A 17 39.45 14.86 -34.56
CA GLY A 17 38.20 15.18 -35.22
C GLY A 17 37.33 16.05 -34.30
N LEU A 18 37.27 17.35 -34.61
CA LEU A 18 36.34 18.31 -34.00
C LEU A 18 34.91 18.00 -34.46
N PHE A 19 34.10 17.45 -33.58
CA PHE A 19 32.63 17.50 -33.69
C PHE A 19 32.07 18.20 -32.44
N PRO A 20 31.12 19.14 -32.59
CA PRO A 20 30.47 19.75 -31.44
C PRO A 20 29.59 18.71 -30.75
N VAL A 21 29.93 18.41 -29.49
CA VAL A 21 29.10 17.60 -28.61
C VAL A 21 27.83 18.39 -28.34
N ASN A 22 26.71 17.88 -28.85
CA ASN A 22 25.39 18.39 -28.55
C ASN A 22 25.08 18.02 -27.10
N VAL A 23 25.27 18.99 -26.19
CA VAL A 23 24.94 18.85 -24.77
C VAL A 23 23.41 18.80 -24.67
N GLY A 24 22.86 17.58 -24.62
CA GLY A 24 21.47 17.38 -24.22
C GLY A 24 21.25 17.93 -22.80
N PRO A 25 20.00 18.25 -22.41
CA PRO A 25 19.73 18.82 -21.09
C PRO A 25 20.24 17.89 -19.99
N GLU A 26 21.22 18.37 -19.24
CA GLU A 26 21.73 17.73 -18.02
C GLU A 26 20.57 17.54 -17.05
N PHE A 27 20.19 16.28 -16.82
CA PHE A 27 19.35 15.95 -15.67
C PHE A 27 20.23 16.06 -14.42
N PRO A 28 19.80 16.81 -13.39
CA PRO A 28 20.57 16.96 -12.17
C PRO A 28 20.81 15.58 -11.55
N SER A 29 22.06 15.33 -11.16
CA SER A 29 22.51 14.12 -10.47
C SER A 29 21.57 13.75 -9.34
N SER A 30 21.00 12.55 -9.40
CA SER A 30 20.01 12.01 -8.47
C SER A 30 20.58 11.84 -7.06
N GLN A 31 20.50 12.87 -6.23
CA GLN A 31 20.40 12.64 -4.79
C GLN A 31 19.12 11.84 -4.59
N LYS A 32 19.22 10.63 -4.03
CA LYS A 32 18.04 9.85 -3.65
C LYS A 32 17.20 10.77 -2.75
N PRO A 33 15.94 11.06 -3.12
CA PRO A 33 15.13 11.95 -2.30
C PRO A 33 15.03 11.36 -0.91
N ASP A 34 15.27 12.21 0.09
CA ASP A 34 15.00 11.85 1.48
C ASP A 34 13.53 11.47 1.57
N ASN A 35 13.26 10.21 1.91
CA ASN A 35 11.93 9.63 2.05
C ASN A 35 11.23 10.14 3.32
N ALA A 36 11.13 11.46 3.43
CA ALA A 36 10.64 12.16 4.60
C ALA A 36 9.18 11.82 4.84
N TYR A 37 8.37 11.67 3.78
CA TYR A 37 6.94 11.37 3.94
C TYR A 37 6.67 9.99 4.53
N LEU A 38 7.26 8.94 3.94
CA LEU A 38 7.02 7.57 4.44
C LEU A 38 7.49 7.43 5.88
N HIS A 39 8.67 7.97 6.20
CA HIS A 39 9.20 7.93 7.56
C HIS A 39 8.30 8.69 8.55
N ALA A 40 7.83 9.89 8.20
CA ALA A 40 6.89 10.65 9.03
C ALA A 40 5.55 9.90 9.22
N THR A 41 5.09 9.20 8.18
CA THR A 41 3.85 8.40 8.25
C THR A 41 4.00 7.21 9.20
N LEU A 42 5.12 6.48 9.13
CA LEU A 42 5.39 5.36 10.02
C LEU A 42 5.59 5.80 11.47
N GLN A 43 6.25 6.94 11.70
CA GLN A 43 6.31 7.57 13.03
C GLN A 43 4.91 7.94 13.54
N GLN A 44 4.03 8.44 12.67
CA GLN A 44 2.65 8.74 13.06
C GLN A 44 1.88 7.46 13.42
N ILE A 45 2.09 6.36 12.71
CA ILE A 45 1.49 5.06 13.05
C ILE A 45 2.00 4.60 14.42
N ASP A 46 3.32 4.64 14.66
CA ASP A 46 3.92 4.26 15.94
C ASP A 46 3.37 5.14 17.08
N HIS A 47 3.24 6.44 16.87
CA HIS A 47 2.62 7.34 17.85
C HIS A 47 1.17 6.95 18.14
N LEU A 48 0.34 6.76 17.11
CA LEU A 48 -1.06 6.39 17.26
C LEU A 48 -1.27 5.02 17.90
N ALA A 49 -0.34 4.08 17.70
CA ALA A 49 -0.39 2.77 18.34
C ALA A 49 -0.12 2.83 19.85
N ASN A 50 0.69 3.80 20.30
CA ASN A 50 1.05 4.01 21.70
C ASN A 50 0.17 5.05 22.41
N GLU A 51 -0.67 5.79 21.71
CA GLU A 51 -1.75 6.53 22.35
C GLU A 51 -2.71 5.50 22.96
N ASP A 52 -2.85 5.53 24.28
CA ASP A 52 -3.69 4.63 25.07
C ASP A 52 -5.16 4.82 24.68
N VAL A 53 -5.57 4.07 23.65
CA VAL A 53 -6.79 4.32 22.89
C VAL A 53 -7.60 3.04 22.82
N GLU A 54 -8.68 3.03 23.60
CA GLU A 54 -9.78 2.12 23.38
C GLU A 54 -10.35 2.34 21.96
N MET A 55 -10.43 1.28 21.17
CA MET A 55 -11.07 1.28 19.85
C MET A 55 -12.50 1.83 19.98
N GLN A 56 -13.00 2.56 18.96
CA GLN A 56 -14.21 3.41 19.08
C GLN A 56 -15.53 2.68 19.38
N ALA A 57 -15.52 1.34 19.48
CA ALA A 57 -16.60 0.56 20.04
C ALA A 57 -15.99 -0.51 20.97
N PRO A 58 -16.66 -0.89 22.09
CA PRO A 58 -16.25 -2.04 22.86
C PRO A 58 -16.37 -3.26 21.95
N LEU A 59 -15.23 -3.65 21.39
CA LEU A 59 -15.10 -4.86 20.59
C LEU A 59 -15.62 -5.98 21.49
N SER A 60 -16.64 -6.68 21.01
CA SER A 60 -17.17 -7.87 21.66
C SER A 60 -16.00 -8.66 22.22
N GLU A 61 -16.10 -9.13 23.47
CA GLU A 61 -15.07 -9.97 24.11
C GLU A 61 -14.66 -11.18 23.25
N HIS A 62 -15.49 -11.49 22.24
CA HIS A 62 -15.36 -12.54 21.24
C HIS A 62 -14.59 -12.15 19.97
N ALA A 63 -13.98 -10.96 19.89
CA ALA A 63 -13.25 -10.55 18.69
C ALA A 63 -11.98 -11.38 18.47
N ALA A 64 -11.80 -11.88 17.25
CA ALA A 64 -10.58 -12.59 16.85
C ALA A 64 -9.51 -11.59 16.38
N PHE A 65 -8.25 -11.89 16.65
CA PHE A 65 -7.11 -11.15 16.15
C PHE A 65 -6.52 -11.82 14.91
N LEU A 66 -6.23 -11.03 13.89
CA LEU A 66 -5.46 -11.44 12.72
C LEU A 66 -4.15 -10.66 12.70
N VAL A 67 -3.05 -11.30 13.07
CA VAL A 67 -1.72 -10.68 13.07
C VAL A 67 -1.09 -10.85 11.68
N THR A 68 -0.64 -9.78 11.05
CA THR A 68 -0.07 -9.82 9.69
C THR A 68 1.45 -9.73 9.71
N ASP A 69 2.12 -10.34 8.73
CA ASP A 69 3.53 -10.07 8.43
C ASP A 69 3.74 -8.97 7.37
N THR A 70 5.00 -8.67 7.04
CA THR A 70 5.35 -7.70 5.99
C THR A 70 5.04 -8.20 4.59
N ASN A 71 5.21 -9.50 4.31
CA ASN A 71 4.98 -10.08 2.99
C ASN A 71 3.50 -10.01 2.57
N ILE A 72 2.57 -10.19 3.51
CA ILE A 72 1.14 -9.96 3.30
C ILE A 72 0.90 -8.51 2.88
N LEU A 73 1.52 -7.54 3.56
CA LEU A 73 1.36 -6.11 3.24
C LEU A 73 2.06 -5.68 1.96
N LEU A 74 3.08 -6.39 1.49
CA LEU A 74 3.77 -6.09 0.24
C LEU A 74 3.13 -6.77 -0.97
N HIS A 75 2.69 -8.02 -0.82
CA HIS A 75 2.31 -8.89 -1.95
C HIS A 75 0.81 -9.26 -1.98
N HIS A 76 0.11 -9.18 -0.84
CA HIS A 76 -1.29 -9.57 -0.70
C HIS A 76 -2.16 -8.46 -0.08
N PHE A 77 -1.69 -7.22 -0.18
CA PHE A 77 -2.29 -6.05 0.42
C PHE A 77 -3.75 -5.84 0.01
N GLU A 78 -4.05 -6.00 -1.28
CA GLU A 78 -5.39 -5.82 -1.83
C GLU A 78 -6.42 -6.76 -1.18
N VAL A 79 -6.02 -8.02 -0.97
CA VAL A 79 -6.87 -9.02 -0.33
C VAL A 79 -7.12 -8.66 1.12
N LEU A 80 -6.08 -8.24 1.86
CA LEU A 80 -6.22 -7.81 3.25
C LEU A 80 -7.11 -6.56 3.35
N ALA A 81 -6.90 -5.57 2.48
CA ALA A 81 -7.69 -4.34 2.47
C ALA A 81 -9.17 -4.64 2.17
N GLN A 82 -9.44 -5.48 1.18
CA GLN A 82 -10.79 -5.92 0.86
C GLN A 82 -11.44 -6.69 2.01
N PHE A 83 -10.68 -7.57 2.68
CA PHE A 83 -11.16 -8.30 3.84
C PHE A 83 -11.57 -7.38 4.99
N VAL A 84 -10.76 -6.36 5.30
CA VAL A 84 -11.11 -5.36 6.31
C VAL A 84 -12.40 -4.63 5.94
N ASP A 85 -12.55 -4.20 4.69
CA ASP A 85 -13.76 -3.53 4.20
C ASP A 85 -15.01 -4.41 4.35
N GLU A 86 -14.89 -5.71 4.07
CA GLU A 86 -15.97 -6.68 4.14
C GLU A 86 -16.31 -7.07 5.60
N VAL A 87 -15.30 -7.25 6.45
CA VAL A 87 -15.48 -7.44 7.90
C VAL A 87 -16.22 -6.26 8.51
N GLU A 88 -15.83 -5.02 8.17
CA GLU A 88 -16.50 -3.82 8.67
C GLU A 88 -17.94 -3.71 8.16
N ARG A 89 -18.18 -4.04 6.89
CA ARG A 89 -19.52 -4.00 6.28
C ARG A 89 -20.45 -5.01 6.93
N ASN A 90 -19.95 -6.22 7.21
CA ASN A 90 -20.71 -7.31 7.81
C ASN A 90 -20.65 -7.27 9.36
N SER A 91 -20.00 -6.25 9.93
CA SER A 91 -19.82 -6.08 11.39
C SER A 91 -19.26 -7.32 12.09
N LEU A 92 -18.34 -8.03 11.42
CA LEU A 92 -17.68 -9.19 12.01
C LEU A 92 -16.66 -8.77 13.06
N PRO A 93 -16.52 -9.53 14.16
CA PRO A 93 -15.62 -9.18 15.24
C PRO A 93 -14.19 -9.68 14.90
N VAL A 94 -13.52 -9.04 13.95
CA VAL A 94 -12.07 -9.20 13.67
C VAL A 94 -11.34 -7.89 13.88
N ILE A 95 -10.14 -7.99 14.44
CA ILE A 95 -9.19 -6.89 14.48
C ILE A 95 -7.88 -7.36 13.84
N VAL A 96 -7.47 -6.67 12.79
CA VAL A 96 -6.17 -6.85 12.16
C VAL A 96 -5.12 -6.14 13.00
N ILE A 97 -4.17 -6.90 13.51
CA ILE A 97 -3.04 -6.40 14.29
C ILE A 97 -1.82 -6.32 13.38
N VAL A 98 -1.21 -5.14 13.31
CA VAL A 98 0.07 -4.94 12.62
C VAL A 98 1.19 -4.88 13.66
N PRO A 99 2.08 -5.90 13.69
CA PRO A 99 3.22 -5.90 14.58
C PRO A 99 4.11 -4.68 14.38
N GLY A 100 4.73 -4.23 15.46
CA GLY A 100 5.66 -3.11 15.40
C GLY A 100 6.89 -3.39 14.52
N ALA A 101 7.36 -4.65 14.52
CA ALA A 101 8.46 -5.09 13.64
C ALA A 101 8.12 -4.93 12.16
N VAL A 102 6.87 -5.20 11.77
CA VAL A 102 6.38 -5.05 10.39
C VAL A 102 6.38 -3.59 9.95
N ILE A 103 6.00 -2.67 10.85
CA ILE A 103 6.07 -1.22 10.58
C ILE A 103 7.53 -0.79 10.32
N TYR A 104 8.48 -1.30 11.11
CA TYR A 104 9.91 -1.03 10.90
C TYR A 104 10.44 -1.63 9.59
N GLU A 105 10.03 -2.85 9.23
CA GLU A 105 10.42 -3.47 7.97
C GLU A 105 9.90 -2.69 6.75
N LEU A 106 8.67 -2.19 6.80
CA LEU A 106 8.12 -1.32 5.76
C LEU A 106 8.95 -0.04 5.57
N ASP A 107 9.51 0.53 6.64
CA ASP A 107 10.46 1.66 6.53
C ASP A 107 11.74 1.24 5.79
N GLY A 108 12.21 -0.01 6.01
CA GLY A 108 13.37 -0.57 5.32
C GLY A 108 13.16 -0.74 3.81
N GLN A 109 11.94 -1.08 3.37
CA GLN A 109 11.64 -1.34 1.96
C GLN A 109 11.50 -0.07 1.09
N LYS A 110 11.64 1.12 1.68
CA LYS A 110 11.38 2.40 1.00
C LYS A 110 12.33 2.75 -0.15
N ASN A 111 13.53 2.18 -0.11
CA ASN A 111 14.62 2.38 -1.06
C ASN A 111 14.86 1.17 -1.96
N ARG A 112 14.10 0.08 -1.77
CA ARG A 112 14.26 -1.12 -2.57
C ARG A 112 13.48 -0.97 -3.86
N ASP A 113 14.19 -1.04 -4.98
CA ASP A 113 13.60 -0.98 -6.30
C ASP A 113 12.51 -2.05 -6.44
N GLY A 114 11.37 -1.68 -6.99
CA GLY A 114 10.23 -2.58 -7.18
C GLY A 114 9.32 -2.80 -5.96
N LEU A 115 9.77 -2.58 -4.72
CA LEU A 115 8.92 -2.72 -3.51
C LEU A 115 8.49 -1.37 -2.92
N ALA A 116 9.25 -0.32 -3.20
CA ALA A 116 9.03 1.02 -2.69
C ALA A 116 7.60 1.56 -2.93
N TRP A 117 7.00 1.26 -4.09
CA TRP A 117 5.61 1.62 -4.40
C TRP A 117 4.61 0.90 -3.49
N PHE A 118 4.76 -0.42 -3.33
CA PHE A 118 3.87 -1.25 -2.51
C PHE A 118 3.95 -0.88 -1.03
N ALA A 119 5.15 -0.67 -0.50
CA ALA A 119 5.36 -0.24 0.87
C ALA A 119 4.67 1.10 1.19
N ARG A 120 4.70 2.07 0.26
CA ARG A 120 4.00 3.37 0.42
C ARG A 120 2.49 3.19 0.40
N ARG A 121 1.97 2.39 -0.52
CA ARG A 121 0.53 2.13 -0.63
C ARG A 121 -0.01 1.46 0.63
N ALA A 122 0.69 0.44 1.12
CA ALA A 122 0.33 -0.25 2.37
C ALA A 122 0.39 0.71 3.56
N THR A 123 1.46 1.49 3.69
CA THR A 123 1.64 2.43 4.81
C THR A 123 0.58 3.53 4.84
N SER A 124 0.23 4.14 3.69
CA SER A 124 -0.84 5.13 3.61
C SER A 124 -2.20 4.54 4.02
N TRP A 125 -2.48 3.29 3.63
CA TRP A 125 -3.71 2.61 4.05
C TRP A 125 -3.71 2.27 5.55
N LEU A 126 -2.60 1.78 6.09
CA LEU A 126 -2.46 1.50 7.51
C LEU A 126 -2.68 2.74 8.36
N LEU A 127 -2.05 3.86 8.00
CA LEU A 127 -2.25 5.12 8.69
C LEU A 127 -3.73 5.52 8.71
N GLN A 128 -4.41 5.42 7.57
CA GLN A 128 -5.83 5.73 7.48
C GLN A 128 -6.65 4.82 8.41
N ARG A 129 -6.46 3.50 8.32
CA ARG A 129 -7.26 2.53 9.07
C ARG A 129 -7.00 2.58 10.59
N ILE A 130 -5.76 2.82 10.99
CA ILE A 130 -5.41 2.99 12.42
C ILE A 130 -5.99 4.30 12.98
N LYS A 131 -6.07 5.38 12.18
CA LYS A 131 -6.78 6.61 12.57
C LYS A 131 -8.28 6.39 12.76
N GLU A 132 -8.89 5.53 11.95
CA GLU A 132 -10.32 5.19 12.05
C GLU A 132 -10.63 4.36 13.31
N ARG A 133 -9.67 3.58 13.84
CA ARG A 133 -9.79 2.82 15.10
C ARG A 133 -10.98 1.85 15.11
N ARG A 134 -11.21 1.17 13.98
CA ARG A 134 -12.35 0.23 13.77
C ARG A 134 -11.93 -1.23 13.71
N SER A 135 -11.20 -1.62 12.67
CA SER A 135 -10.83 -3.02 12.43
C SER A 135 -9.33 -3.25 12.21
N VAL A 136 -8.50 -2.20 12.27
CA VAL A 136 -7.04 -2.30 12.17
C VAL A 136 -6.41 -1.56 13.34
N LYS A 137 -5.41 -2.18 13.95
CA LYS A 137 -4.65 -1.64 15.08
C LYS A 137 -3.15 -1.92 14.90
N GLY A 138 -2.31 -0.95 15.23
CA GLY A 138 -0.87 -1.17 15.40
C GLY A 138 -0.56 -1.67 16.81
N GLN A 139 0.46 -2.53 16.96
CA GLN A 139 0.92 -3.02 18.27
C GLN A 139 1.53 -1.88 19.10
N ALA A 140 1.02 -1.65 20.31
CA ALA A 140 1.62 -0.72 21.27
C ALA A 140 2.92 -1.31 21.85
N GLN A 141 3.79 -0.47 22.43
CA GLN A 141 5.10 -0.89 22.95
C GLN A 141 4.99 -1.96 24.04
N GLU A 142 4.02 -1.80 24.92
CA GLU A 142 3.71 -2.65 26.06
C GLU A 142 2.95 -3.94 25.69
N GLU A 143 2.47 -4.06 24.45
CA GLU A 143 1.75 -5.24 23.97
C GLU A 143 2.72 -6.35 23.55
N THR A 144 3.49 -6.87 24.52
CA THR A 144 4.58 -7.82 24.32
C THR A 144 4.63 -8.89 25.40
N CYS A 145 5.20 -10.06 25.10
CA CYS A 145 5.48 -11.09 26.10
C CYS A 145 6.84 -10.90 26.78
N LYS A 146 7.66 -9.94 26.33
CA LYS A 146 9.00 -9.67 26.87
C LYS A 146 8.95 -9.18 28.30
N SER A 147 9.95 -9.57 29.09
CA SER A 147 10.07 -9.20 30.50
C SER A 147 10.29 -7.70 30.71
N THR A 148 10.86 -7.03 29.69
CA THR A 148 11.05 -5.58 29.68
C THR A 148 9.75 -4.80 29.60
N GLY A 149 8.65 -5.43 29.18
CA GLY A 149 7.39 -4.75 28.88
C GLY A 149 7.49 -3.77 27.70
N ASN A 150 8.50 -3.91 26.84
CA ASN A 150 8.64 -3.10 25.64
C ASN A 150 9.25 -3.94 24.50
N TRP A 151 8.49 -4.17 23.44
CA TRP A 151 8.94 -5.03 22.33
C TRP A 151 10.18 -4.49 21.61
N LYS A 152 10.42 -3.17 21.65
CA LYS A 152 11.60 -2.52 21.03
C LYS A 152 12.89 -2.75 21.81
N ILE A 153 12.80 -3.04 23.12
CA ILE A 153 13.98 -3.21 23.97
C ILE A 153 14.50 -4.63 23.81
N ARG A 154 15.70 -4.76 23.24
CA ARG A 154 16.37 -6.05 23.09
C ARG A 154 16.75 -6.67 24.45
N GLU A 155 16.46 -7.95 24.63
CA GLU A 155 16.83 -8.70 25.84
C GLU A 155 18.20 -9.40 25.71
N PRO A 156 18.94 -9.57 26.82
CA PRO A 156 20.20 -10.31 26.81
C PRO A 156 19.98 -11.77 26.35
N GLY A 157 20.66 -12.19 25.29
CA GLY A 157 20.56 -13.54 24.74
C GLY A 157 19.67 -13.68 23.51
N GLU A 158 18.97 -12.62 23.08
CA GLU A 158 18.21 -12.64 21.82
C GLU A 158 19.14 -12.79 20.60
N ILE A 159 18.72 -13.60 19.64
CA ILE A 159 19.46 -13.97 18.43
C ILE A 159 19.88 -12.69 17.66
N LEU A 160 21.12 -12.66 17.17
CA LEU A 160 21.70 -11.52 16.44
C LEU A 160 21.31 -11.43 14.96
N ASN A 161 20.71 -12.48 14.41
CA ASN A 161 20.24 -12.47 13.03
C ASN A 161 18.97 -11.61 12.90
N HIS A 162 19.04 -10.56 12.08
CA HIS A 162 17.99 -9.54 11.95
C HIS A 162 16.67 -10.12 11.40
N GLU A 163 16.73 -11.08 10.49
CA GLU A 163 15.51 -11.72 9.92
C GLU A 163 14.80 -12.56 10.99
N MET A 164 15.54 -13.47 11.62
CA MET A 164 15.01 -14.29 12.72
C MET A 164 14.55 -13.44 13.92
N PHE A 165 15.14 -12.27 14.11
CA PHE A 165 14.75 -11.34 15.15
C PHE A 165 13.38 -10.73 14.86
N ASN A 166 13.13 -10.26 13.64
CA ASN A 166 11.83 -9.71 13.29
C ASN A 166 10.72 -10.76 13.35
N ASP A 167 10.98 -11.97 12.86
CA ASP A 167 10.08 -13.12 13.00
C ASP A 167 9.75 -13.42 14.46
N SER A 168 10.76 -13.35 15.33
CA SER A 168 10.55 -13.55 16.78
C SER A 168 9.68 -12.47 17.41
N LEU A 169 9.76 -11.22 16.93
CA LEU A 169 8.91 -10.11 17.39
C LEU A 169 7.47 -10.25 16.87
N ILE A 170 7.29 -10.74 15.64
CA ILE A 170 5.95 -11.04 15.11
C ILE A 170 5.31 -12.17 15.92
N LEU A 171 6.08 -13.22 16.24
CA LEU A 171 5.61 -14.30 17.09
C LEU A 171 5.30 -13.84 18.52
N ASP A 172 6.12 -12.97 19.11
CA ASP A 172 5.87 -12.33 20.40
C ASP A 172 4.53 -11.58 20.41
N CYS A 173 4.26 -10.80 19.37
CA CYS A 173 2.98 -10.13 19.17
C CYS A 173 1.82 -11.15 19.12
N CYS A 174 1.94 -12.22 18.33
CA CYS A 174 0.94 -13.29 18.28
C CYS A 174 0.68 -13.92 19.66
N MET A 175 1.75 -14.23 20.41
CA MET A 175 1.65 -14.82 21.75
C MET A 175 1.02 -13.87 22.76
N TYR A 176 1.23 -12.56 22.63
CA TYR A 176 0.62 -11.58 23.53
C TYR A 176 -0.90 -11.58 23.37
N PHE A 177 -1.38 -11.45 22.12
CA PHE A 177 -2.81 -11.38 21.83
C PHE A 177 -3.54 -12.72 22.01
N SER A 178 -2.85 -13.86 21.85
CA SER A 178 -3.44 -15.18 22.04
C SER A 178 -3.81 -15.52 23.49
N ARG A 179 -3.27 -14.79 24.48
CA ARG A 179 -3.60 -14.95 25.90
C ARG A 179 -5.05 -14.61 26.23
N GLY A 180 -5.62 -13.66 25.51
CA GLY A 180 -6.96 -13.14 25.79
C GLY A 180 -8.02 -13.58 24.79
N ARG A 181 -7.66 -13.78 23.52
CA ARG A 181 -8.62 -13.98 22.43
C ARG A 181 -8.07 -14.89 21.33
N PRO A 182 -8.94 -15.54 20.53
CA PRO A 182 -8.52 -16.29 19.36
C PRO A 182 -7.63 -15.42 18.46
N THR A 183 -6.43 -15.90 18.16
CA THR A 183 -5.42 -15.15 17.39
C THR A 183 -4.92 -16.03 16.26
N PHE A 184 -4.85 -15.45 15.07
CA PHE A 184 -4.37 -16.10 13.85
C PHE A 184 -3.18 -15.32 13.31
N LEU A 185 -2.14 -16.01 12.87
CA LEU A 185 -1.05 -15.41 12.11
C LEU A 185 -1.37 -15.50 10.62
N CYS A 186 -1.36 -14.39 9.90
CA CYS A 186 -1.40 -14.35 8.44
C CYS A 186 0.00 -14.09 7.89
N SER A 187 0.58 -15.10 7.26
CA SER A 187 1.95 -15.05 6.76
C SER A 187 2.14 -15.97 5.55
N ALA A 188 2.99 -15.53 4.62
CA ALA A 188 3.46 -16.35 3.51
C ALA A 188 4.79 -17.07 3.81
N ASP A 189 5.42 -16.78 4.96
CA ASP A 189 6.67 -17.43 5.36
C ASP A 189 6.39 -18.76 6.07
N ASN A 190 6.83 -19.86 5.45
CA ASN A 190 6.67 -21.21 5.98
C ASN A 190 7.35 -21.41 7.34
N ASN A 191 8.54 -20.83 7.56
CA ASN A 191 9.27 -20.98 8.81
C ASN A 191 8.56 -20.27 9.95
N LEU A 192 8.07 -19.06 9.70
CA LEU A 192 7.28 -18.31 10.67
C LEU A 192 5.96 -19.04 10.96
N CYS A 193 5.31 -19.59 9.94
CA CYS A 193 4.08 -20.36 10.11
C CYS A 193 4.29 -21.64 10.94
N ILE A 194 5.33 -22.43 10.64
CA ILE A 194 5.68 -23.64 11.41
C ILE A 194 5.96 -23.28 12.87
N THR A 195 6.70 -22.20 13.10
CA THR A 195 7.03 -21.74 14.45
C THR A 195 5.78 -21.29 15.20
N SER A 196 4.89 -20.53 14.56
CA SER A 196 3.59 -20.12 15.11
C SER A 196 2.72 -21.32 15.50
N GLN A 197 2.60 -22.32 14.60
CA GLN A 197 1.84 -23.53 14.88
C GLN A 197 2.42 -24.34 16.04
N SER A 198 3.74 -24.37 16.19
CA SER A 198 4.40 -25.03 17.33
C SER A 198 4.04 -24.39 18.68
N GLN A 199 3.68 -23.09 18.67
CA GLN A 199 3.18 -22.35 19.84
C GLN A 199 1.65 -22.46 20.00
N GLY A 200 0.98 -23.28 19.18
CA GLY A 200 -0.48 -23.46 19.21
C GLY A 200 -1.27 -22.31 18.58
N ILE A 201 -0.61 -21.44 17.80
CA ILE A 201 -1.26 -20.30 17.14
C ILE A 201 -1.58 -20.69 15.69
N PRO A 202 -2.87 -20.75 15.30
CA PRO A 202 -3.26 -21.10 13.93
C PRO A 202 -2.75 -20.09 12.92
N THR A 203 -2.43 -20.58 11.72
CA THR A 203 -1.87 -19.77 10.64
C THR A 203 -2.80 -19.73 9.44
N VAL A 204 -2.76 -18.63 8.71
CA VAL A 204 -3.46 -18.41 7.46
C VAL A 204 -2.45 -18.03 6.40
N THR A 205 -2.17 -18.96 5.49
CA THR A 205 -1.14 -18.81 4.46
C THR A 205 -1.80 -18.54 3.11
N PRO A 206 -1.36 -17.51 2.36
CA PRO A 206 -1.90 -17.23 1.04
C PRO A 206 -1.82 -18.42 0.09
N SER A 207 -2.94 -18.75 -0.53
CA SER A 207 -3.03 -19.77 -1.59
C SER A 207 -2.83 -19.14 -2.98
N ARG A 208 -2.79 -19.97 -4.03
CA ARG A 208 -2.81 -19.47 -5.42
C ARG A 208 -4.06 -18.63 -5.73
N PHE A 209 -5.18 -18.95 -5.10
CA PHE A 209 -6.47 -18.27 -5.28
C PHE A 209 -6.83 -17.39 -4.07
N TRP A 210 -5.80 -16.86 -3.41
CA TRP A 210 -5.92 -16.06 -2.21
C TRP A 210 -6.95 -14.94 -2.34
N SER A 211 -7.96 -14.97 -1.48
CA SER A 211 -9.08 -14.03 -1.53
C SER A 211 -9.59 -13.71 -0.15
N SER A 212 -10.36 -12.63 -0.07
CA SER A 212 -11.04 -12.22 1.17
C SER A 212 -11.93 -13.34 1.70
N ARG A 213 -12.57 -14.10 0.80
CA ARG A 213 -13.37 -15.29 1.14
C ARG A 213 -12.54 -16.42 1.75
N GLU A 214 -11.36 -16.72 1.20
CA GLU A 214 -10.48 -17.74 1.76
C GLU A 214 -9.99 -17.34 3.16
N LEU A 215 -9.59 -16.08 3.33
CA LEU A 215 -9.20 -15.53 4.63
C LEU A 215 -10.32 -15.64 5.67
N ALA A 216 -11.55 -15.26 5.29
CA ALA A 216 -12.73 -15.38 6.14
C ALA A 216 -13.04 -16.84 6.51
N TYR A 217 -12.94 -17.76 5.55
CA TYR A 217 -13.12 -19.19 5.79
C TYR A 217 -12.07 -19.75 6.75
N SER A 218 -10.81 -19.39 6.61
CA SER A 218 -9.75 -19.84 7.53
C SER A 218 -9.98 -19.41 8.97
N MET A 219 -10.57 -18.23 9.19
CA MET A 219 -10.84 -17.72 10.54
C MET A 219 -12.16 -18.23 11.15
N TYR A 220 -13.20 -18.36 10.33
CA TYR A 220 -14.57 -18.59 10.82
C TYR A 220 -15.17 -19.94 10.40
N GLY A 221 -14.57 -20.63 9.43
CA GLY A 221 -15.14 -21.83 8.81
C GLY A 221 -16.53 -21.55 8.22
N ASP A 222 -17.44 -22.49 8.40
CA ASP A 222 -18.82 -22.41 7.91
C ASP A 222 -19.76 -21.57 8.79
N LYS A 223 -19.22 -20.84 9.79
CA LYS A 223 -20.03 -20.08 10.76
C LYS A 223 -20.60 -18.78 10.18
N ILE A 224 -20.10 -18.32 9.04
CA ILE A 224 -20.47 -17.05 8.40
C ILE A 224 -20.88 -17.26 6.94
N GLY A 225 -21.68 -16.33 6.42
CA GLY A 225 -22.09 -16.32 5.02
C GLY A 225 -20.93 -15.91 4.10
N LEU A 226 -20.12 -16.87 3.63
CA LEU A 226 -18.97 -16.63 2.73
C LEU A 226 -19.33 -15.94 1.40
N ASN A 227 -20.60 -15.91 1.03
CA ASN A 227 -21.10 -15.21 -0.15
C ASN A 227 -20.99 -13.69 -0.04
N GLU A 228 -20.90 -13.15 1.17
CA GLU A 228 -20.68 -11.73 1.43
C GLU A 228 -19.24 -11.29 1.20
N PHE A 229 -18.33 -12.28 1.07
CA PHE A 229 -16.91 -12.08 0.83
C PHE A 229 -16.57 -12.25 -0.64
N SER A 230 -15.70 -11.39 -1.15
CA SER A 230 -15.27 -11.45 -2.53
C SER A 230 -14.38 -12.66 -2.79
N GLY A 231 -14.58 -13.28 -3.96
CA GLY A 231 -13.70 -14.35 -4.44
C GLY A 231 -12.35 -13.82 -4.95
N TYR A 232 -11.54 -14.74 -5.47
CA TYR A 232 -10.23 -14.40 -6.02
C TYR A 232 -10.33 -13.32 -7.09
N LYS A 233 -9.55 -12.25 -6.88
CA LYS A 233 -9.27 -11.22 -7.87
C LYS A 233 -7.76 -11.09 -8.00
N GLU A 234 -7.27 -11.10 -9.23
CA GLU A 234 -5.87 -10.86 -9.50
C GLU A 234 -5.49 -9.43 -9.04
N SER A 235 -4.35 -9.33 -8.37
CA SER A 235 -3.82 -8.07 -7.86
C SER A 235 -2.59 -7.67 -8.65
N TYR A 236 -2.33 -6.37 -8.77
CA TYR A 236 -1.13 -5.90 -9.45
C TYR A 236 0.11 -6.37 -8.69
N LYS A 237 0.92 -7.21 -9.34
CA LYS A 237 2.25 -7.60 -8.86
C LYS A 237 3.30 -6.95 -9.76
N ASN A 238 4.49 -6.72 -9.20
CA ASN A 238 5.61 -6.25 -10.00
C ASN A 238 6.05 -7.37 -10.96
N PRO A 239 6.01 -7.16 -12.29
CA PRO A 239 6.37 -8.19 -13.26
C PRO A 239 7.80 -8.74 -13.14
N THR A 240 8.73 -7.99 -12.52
CA THR A 240 10.12 -8.45 -12.37
C THR A 240 10.32 -9.46 -11.24
N ASN A 241 9.36 -9.59 -10.32
CA ASN A 241 9.51 -10.46 -9.17
C ASN A 241 9.07 -11.91 -9.43
N ASP A 242 8.49 -12.20 -10.61
CA ASP A 242 8.03 -13.54 -10.95
C ASP A 242 9.19 -14.47 -11.40
N GLU A 243 10.43 -13.97 -11.53
CA GLU A 243 11.59 -14.78 -11.96
C GLU A 243 12.21 -15.64 -10.84
N ASP A 244 11.86 -15.42 -9.57
CA ASP A 244 12.41 -16.17 -8.42
C ASP A 244 11.47 -17.28 -7.90
N ASP A 245 10.28 -17.45 -8.49
CA ASP A 245 9.34 -18.53 -8.09
C ASP A 245 9.65 -19.80 -8.91
N ASP A 246 10.71 -20.52 -8.52
CA ASP A 246 11.14 -21.86 -9.01
C ASP A 246 10.10 -22.97 -8.70
N SER A 247 8.81 -22.65 -8.75
CA SER A 247 7.72 -23.62 -8.64
C SER A 247 7.59 -24.40 -9.94
N MET A 248 8.19 -25.60 -9.97
CA MET A 248 8.04 -26.60 -11.04
C MET A 248 6.57 -26.73 -11.45
N ALA A 249 6.24 -26.29 -12.68
CA ALA A 249 4.88 -26.35 -13.21
C ALA A 249 4.43 -27.82 -13.31
N VAL A 250 3.51 -28.21 -12.43
CA VAL A 250 2.72 -29.42 -12.60
C VAL A 250 1.63 -29.08 -13.63
N ASP A 251 1.61 -29.81 -14.73
CA ASP A 251 0.61 -29.70 -15.81
C ASP A 251 -0.78 -30.10 -15.29
N ASP A 252 -1.42 -29.22 -14.52
CA ASP A 252 -2.79 -29.41 -14.07
C ASP A 252 -3.72 -28.70 -15.07
N GLU A 253 -4.32 -29.48 -15.97
CA GLU A 253 -5.33 -29.06 -16.95
C GLU A 253 -6.61 -28.59 -16.23
N GLY A 254 -6.55 -27.40 -15.64
CA GLY A 254 -7.69 -26.73 -15.02
C GLY A 254 -8.62 -26.06 -16.06
N PRO A 255 -9.91 -25.84 -15.70
CA PRO A 255 -10.87 -25.14 -16.57
C PRO A 255 -10.37 -23.74 -16.95
N PRO A 256 -10.78 -23.21 -18.12
CA PRO A 256 -10.25 -21.96 -18.67
C PRO A 256 -10.34 -20.82 -17.67
N VAL A 257 -9.17 -20.41 -17.19
CA VAL A 257 -8.97 -19.33 -16.23
C VAL A 257 -9.58 -18.06 -16.82
N TRP A 258 -10.46 -17.43 -16.04
CA TRP A 258 -11.13 -16.19 -16.39
C TRP A 258 -10.06 -15.15 -16.74
N LYS A 259 -10.25 -14.42 -17.85
CA LYS A 259 -9.26 -13.51 -18.42
C LYS A 259 -8.62 -12.66 -17.32
N SER A 260 -7.36 -12.95 -17.01
CA SER A 260 -6.48 -12.13 -16.19
C SER A 260 -6.75 -10.66 -16.48
N GLU A 261 -7.08 -9.89 -15.45
CA GLU A 261 -7.29 -8.46 -15.63
C GLU A 261 -5.96 -7.88 -16.12
N HIS A 262 -6.00 -7.09 -17.20
CA HIS A 262 -4.77 -6.56 -17.80
C HIS A 262 -3.98 -5.77 -16.72
N PRO A 263 -2.64 -5.96 -16.59
CA PRO A 263 -1.85 -5.33 -15.52
C PRO A 263 -2.02 -3.81 -15.39
N ILE A 264 -2.23 -3.12 -16.52
CA ILE A 264 -2.56 -1.70 -16.59
C ILE A 264 -3.85 -1.31 -15.85
N ASN A 265 -4.88 -2.16 -15.88
CA ASN A 265 -6.13 -1.91 -15.18
C ASN A 265 -5.91 -2.05 -13.67
N MET A 266 -5.21 -3.11 -13.25
CA MET A 266 -4.88 -3.34 -11.84
C MET A 266 -4.01 -2.21 -11.28
N LEU A 267 -2.99 -1.78 -12.03
CA LEU A 267 -2.16 -0.63 -11.65
C LEU A 267 -2.98 0.66 -11.58
N HIS A 268 -3.90 0.89 -12.52
CA HIS A 268 -4.78 2.06 -12.50
C HIS A 268 -5.67 2.10 -11.27
N GLU A 269 -6.29 0.97 -10.91
CA GLU A 269 -7.08 0.85 -9.68
C GLU A 269 -6.24 1.15 -8.43
N ALA A 270 -5.02 0.61 -8.36
CA ALA A 270 -4.08 0.88 -7.27
C ALA A 270 -3.71 2.36 -7.16
N ILE A 271 -3.52 3.06 -8.29
CA ILE A 271 -3.26 4.50 -8.33
C ILE A 271 -4.47 5.28 -7.85
N ILE A 272 -5.67 4.93 -8.32
CA ILE A 272 -6.91 5.56 -7.89
C ILE A 272 -7.00 5.49 -6.37
N ASP A 273 -6.91 4.29 -5.80
CA ASP A 273 -7.07 4.11 -4.36
C ASP A 273 -5.98 4.83 -3.55
N HIS A 274 -4.71 4.77 -3.98
CA HIS A 274 -3.61 5.43 -3.29
C HIS A 274 -3.72 6.95 -3.30
N PHE A 275 -3.87 7.56 -4.48
CA PHE A 275 -3.92 9.01 -4.59
C PHE A 275 -5.21 9.60 -4.06
N SER A 276 -6.33 8.86 -4.08
CA SER A 276 -7.56 9.28 -3.39
C SER A 276 -7.29 9.58 -1.92
N ARG A 277 -6.58 8.68 -1.22
CA ARG A 277 -6.25 8.83 0.21
C ARG A 277 -5.32 10.02 0.45
N LEU A 278 -4.25 10.14 -0.34
CA LEU A 278 -3.32 11.26 -0.23
C LEU A 278 -4.00 12.61 -0.47
N LEU A 279 -4.92 12.69 -1.43
CA LEU A 279 -5.68 13.90 -1.71
C LEU A 279 -6.62 14.27 -0.56
N VAL A 280 -7.33 13.30 0.02
CA VAL A 280 -8.17 13.53 1.21
C VAL A 280 -7.33 14.02 2.38
N GLU A 281 -6.16 13.43 2.61
CA GLU A 281 -5.24 13.87 3.67
C GLU A 281 -4.73 15.30 3.43
N LEU A 282 -4.33 15.62 2.20
CA LEU A 282 -3.91 16.97 1.82
C LEU A 282 -5.03 18.00 2.02
N VAL A 283 -6.27 17.66 1.62
CA VAL A 283 -7.45 18.49 1.88
C VAL A 283 -7.65 18.69 3.39
N GLY A 284 -7.51 17.66 4.20
CA GLY A 284 -7.62 17.76 5.67
C GLY A 284 -6.56 18.67 6.29
N LYS A 285 -5.32 18.65 5.77
CA LYS A 285 -4.21 19.54 6.19
C LYS A 285 -4.45 20.99 5.81
N VAL A 286 -4.92 21.22 4.58
CA VAL A 286 -5.05 22.56 3.98
C VAL A 286 -6.38 23.24 4.32
N GLY A 287 -7.46 22.48 4.41
CA GLY A 287 -8.81 22.97 4.64
C GLY A 287 -9.09 23.34 6.09
N GLY A 288 -8.39 22.72 7.04
CA GLY A 288 -8.59 22.98 8.47
C GLY A 288 -10.04 22.75 8.89
N GLU A 289 -10.59 23.65 9.70
CA GLU A 289 -11.97 23.53 10.22
C GLU A 289 -13.06 23.73 9.15
N GLU A 290 -12.76 24.36 8.02
CA GLU A 290 -13.74 24.61 6.95
C GLU A 290 -14.29 23.29 6.40
N VAL A 291 -13.40 22.34 6.11
CA VAL A 291 -13.73 21.05 5.47
C VAL A 291 -14.11 19.97 6.48
N ARG A 292 -13.82 20.20 7.77
CA ARG A 292 -14.16 19.30 8.89
C ARG A 292 -15.61 19.46 9.38
N ARG A 293 -16.26 20.58 9.06
CA ARG A 293 -17.66 20.79 9.47
C ARG A 293 -18.58 19.89 8.66
N ARG A 294 -19.21 18.93 9.34
CA ARG A 294 -20.37 18.22 8.84
C ARG A 294 -21.61 19.10 9.04
N SER A 295 -22.55 19.04 8.11
CA SER A 295 -23.88 19.63 8.34
C SER A 295 -24.46 19.05 9.63
N SER A 296 -24.93 19.90 10.54
CA SER A 296 -25.61 19.40 11.73
C SER A 296 -26.93 18.72 11.34
N PRO A 297 -27.43 17.73 12.11
CA PRO A 297 -28.71 17.09 11.81
C PRO A 297 -29.88 18.09 11.70
N GLN A 298 -29.80 19.22 12.42
CA GLN A 298 -30.79 20.28 12.38
C GLN A 298 -30.68 21.14 11.11
N GLU A 299 -29.47 21.41 10.62
CA GLU A 299 -29.26 22.02 9.30
C GLU A 299 -29.72 21.07 8.19
N GLU A 300 -29.42 19.77 8.29
CA GLU A 300 -29.88 18.76 7.33
C GLU A 300 -31.41 18.64 7.28
N ALA A 301 -32.09 18.76 8.42
CA ALA A 301 -33.55 18.76 8.49
C ALA A 301 -34.19 20.01 7.86
N ASN A 302 -33.48 21.15 7.90
CA ASN A 302 -33.94 22.42 7.34
C ASN A 302 -33.52 22.62 5.87
N MET A 303 -32.63 21.79 5.33
CA MET A 303 -32.22 21.84 3.93
C MET A 303 -33.30 21.26 3.01
N SER A 304 -33.50 21.92 1.87
CA SER A 304 -34.32 21.36 0.78
C SER A 304 -33.79 19.98 0.39
N ARG A 305 -34.70 19.06 0.03
CA ARG A 305 -34.35 17.71 -0.46
C ARG A 305 -33.37 17.73 -1.65
N HIS A 306 -33.28 18.85 -2.36
CA HIS A 306 -32.41 19.05 -3.52
C HIS A 306 -31.16 19.89 -3.22
N ALA A 307 -30.99 20.40 -1.99
CA ALA A 307 -29.78 21.14 -1.63
C ALA A 307 -28.61 20.16 -1.41
N PRO A 308 -27.42 20.44 -1.95
CA PRO A 308 -26.25 19.60 -1.73
C PRO A 308 -25.89 19.61 -0.24
N ARG A 309 -25.77 18.41 0.34
CA ARG A 309 -25.37 18.25 1.75
C ARG A 309 -23.88 18.50 1.90
N HIS A 310 -23.45 19.25 2.91
CA HIS A 310 -22.04 19.34 3.25
C HIS A 310 -21.60 18.03 3.90
N ARG A 311 -20.93 17.19 3.10
CA ARG A 311 -20.30 15.95 3.53
C ARG A 311 -18.94 16.23 4.15
N HIS A 312 -18.57 15.44 5.16
CA HIS A 312 -17.24 15.51 5.75
C HIS A 312 -16.18 15.18 4.68
N TYR A 313 -15.03 15.85 4.71
CA TYR A 313 -14.01 15.71 3.67
C TYR A 313 -13.47 14.29 3.47
N THR A 314 -13.57 13.43 4.49
CA THR A 314 -13.20 12.01 4.38
C THR A 314 -14.12 11.20 3.47
N GLU A 315 -15.31 11.72 3.16
CA GLU A 315 -16.27 11.12 2.23
C GLU A 315 -16.10 11.66 0.80
N TRP A 316 -15.16 12.58 0.57
CA TRP A 316 -14.97 13.21 -0.73
C TRP A 316 -14.25 12.28 -1.69
N GLY A 317 -14.70 12.31 -2.95
CA GLY A 317 -13.98 11.65 -4.04
C GLY A 317 -12.74 12.43 -4.50
N PRO A 318 -11.88 11.82 -5.33
CA PRO A 318 -10.69 12.49 -5.88
C PRO A 318 -11.02 13.76 -6.66
N SER A 319 -12.11 13.74 -7.42
CA SER A 319 -12.54 14.88 -8.22
C SER A 319 -12.92 16.08 -7.33
N GLU A 320 -13.61 15.83 -6.21
CA GLU A 320 -13.97 16.88 -5.24
C GLU A 320 -12.72 17.44 -4.55
N CYS A 321 -11.79 16.56 -4.14
CA CYS A 321 -10.53 16.97 -3.52
C CYS A 321 -9.69 17.85 -4.45
N ILE A 322 -9.48 17.41 -5.69
CA ILE A 322 -8.68 18.17 -6.66
C ILE A 322 -9.35 19.49 -7.00
N LYS A 323 -10.68 19.52 -7.17
CA LYS A 323 -11.41 20.75 -7.42
C LYS A 323 -11.23 21.76 -6.29
N TYR A 324 -11.41 21.34 -5.04
CA TYR A 324 -11.19 22.19 -3.86
C TYR A 324 -9.76 22.75 -3.81
N LEU A 325 -8.76 21.87 -4.01
CA LEU A 325 -7.35 22.24 -3.99
C LEU A 325 -6.99 23.22 -5.13
N ASN A 326 -7.54 23.02 -6.33
CA ASN A 326 -7.29 23.88 -7.48
C ASN A 326 -7.95 25.25 -7.31
N GLU A 327 -9.18 25.31 -6.79
CA GLU A 327 -9.89 26.57 -6.51
C GLU A 327 -9.15 27.41 -5.48
N LYS A 328 -8.62 26.78 -4.41
CA LYS A 328 -7.96 27.48 -3.31
C LYS A 328 -6.57 28.04 -3.68
N LYS A 329 -5.80 27.35 -4.53
CA LYS A 329 -4.46 27.80 -4.97
C LYS A 329 -4.43 28.44 -6.36
N GLY A 330 -5.54 28.41 -7.10
CA GLY A 330 -5.61 28.89 -8.48
C GLY A 330 -4.78 28.05 -9.45
N VAL A 331 -4.61 26.75 -9.19
CA VAL A 331 -3.82 25.85 -10.04
C VAL A 331 -4.53 25.67 -11.38
N LYS A 332 -3.90 26.13 -12.46
CA LYS A 332 -4.44 25.92 -13.81
C LYS A 332 -4.16 24.50 -14.26
N VAL A 333 -5.21 23.74 -14.59
CA VAL A 333 -5.08 22.43 -15.21
C VAL A 333 -4.30 22.57 -16.51
N VAL A 334 -3.17 21.87 -16.61
CA VAL A 334 -2.19 22.11 -17.67
C VAL A 334 -2.72 21.59 -19.00
N ARG A 335 -3.29 20.37 -19.04
CA ARG A 335 -3.82 19.70 -20.25
C ARG A 335 -4.91 18.67 -19.91
N LYS A 336 -5.71 18.27 -20.90
CA LYS A 336 -6.64 17.13 -20.81
C LYS A 336 -5.91 15.80 -21.07
N PRO A 337 -6.28 14.69 -20.39
CA PRO A 337 -7.35 14.59 -19.39
C PRO A 337 -6.97 15.23 -18.05
N SER A 338 -7.98 15.71 -17.32
CA SER A 338 -7.77 16.18 -15.94
C SER A 338 -7.50 14.98 -15.03
N ALA A 339 -6.67 15.20 -14.00
CA ALA A 339 -6.43 14.21 -12.96
C ALA A 339 -7.74 13.77 -12.27
N GLU A 340 -8.72 14.68 -12.19
CA GLU A 340 -10.07 14.41 -11.64
C GLU A 340 -10.81 13.28 -12.37
N VAL A 341 -10.70 13.22 -13.70
CA VAL A 341 -11.37 12.19 -14.51
C VAL A 341 -10.55 10.91 -14.55
N PHE A 342 -9.22 11.04 -14.58
CA PHE A 342 -8.31 9.90 -14.53
C PHE A 342 -8.50 9.08 -13.25
N LEU A 343 -8.69 9.75 -12.10
CA LEU A 343 -8.85 9.07 -10.82
C LEU A 343 -10.28 8.55 -10.54
N LEU A 344 -11.17 8.53 -11.53
CA LEU A 344 -12.50 7.94 -11.36
C LEU A 344 -12.43 6.41 -11.49
N LYS A 345 -13.04 5.69 -10.56
CA LYS A 345 -13.20 4.24 -10.65
C LYS A 345 -14.01 3.87 -11.90
N ALA A 346 -13.52 2.88 -12.65
CA ALA A 346 -14.19 2.39 -13.84
C ALA A 346 -15.61 1.88 -13.51
N TYR A 347 -16.52 2.00 -14.48
CA TYR A 347 -17.91 1.53 -14.36
C TYR A 347 -18.76 2.20 -13.27
N THR A 348 -18.35 3.38 -12.80
CA THR A 348 -19.22 4.22 -11.97
C THR A 348 -20.34 4.76 -12.88
N ARG A 349 -21.48 4.04 -12.94
CA ARG A 349 -22.59 4.25 -13.89
C ARG A 349 -23.11 5.69 -13.98
N GLU A 350 -22.85 6.49 -12.95
CA GLU A 350 -23.37 7.85 -12.79
C GLU A 350 -22.39 8.94 -13.23
N VAL A 351 -21.12 8.61 -13.53
CA VAL A 351 -20.09 9.62 -13.81
C VAL A 351 -19.56 9.45 -15.24
N PRO A 352 -20.00 10.30 -16.19
CA PRO A 352 -19.48 10.29 -17.55
C PRO A 352 -17.95 10.47 -17.56
N GLY A 353 -17.25 9.61 -18.30
CA GLY A 353 -15.79 9.67 -18.48
C GLY A 353 -14.98 8.72 -17.60
N SER A 354 -15.62 7.91 -16.75
CA SER A 354 -14.93 6.80 -16.07
C SER A 354 -14.38 5.82 -17.11
N LYS A 355 -13.10 5.49 -17.02
CA LYS A 355 -12.40 4.60 -17.95
C LYS A 355 -11.53 3.61 -17.19
N THR A 356 -11.42 2.41 -17.73
CA THR A 356 -10.43 1.41 -17.30
C THR A 356 -9.02 1.87 -17.67
N GLY A 357 -7.99 1.32 -17.00
CA GLY A 357 -6.59 1.68 -17.25
C GLY A 357 -6.17 1.54 -18.72
N ARG A 358 -6.70 0.53 -19.43
CA ARG A 358 -6.42 0.23 -20.84
C ARG A 358 -7.10 1.18 -21.83
N GLU A 359 -8.19 1.84 -21.42
CA GLU A 359 -8.90 2.82 -22.24
C GLU A 359 -8.21 4.19 -22.27
N TRP A 360 -7.20 4.38 -21.42
CA TRP A 360 -6.33 5.54 -21.42
C TRP A 360 -5.09 5.29 -22.28
N SER A 361 -4.77 6.22 -23.18
CA SER A 361 -3.50 6.14 -23.92
C SER A 361 -2.31 6.41 -22.98
N ARG A 362 -1.11 5.95 -23.32
CA ARG A 362 0.11 6.27 -22.55
C ARG A 362 0.30 7.78 -22.35
N LYS A 363 -0.03 8.57 -23.39
CA LYS A 363 0.01 10.03 -23.31
C LYS A 363 -1.01 10.59 -22.33
N ASP A 364 -2.19 9.99 -22.23
CA ASP A 364 -3.22 10.39 -21.25
C ASP A 364 -2.75 10.12 -19.81
N TRP A 365 -2.11 8.96 -19.57
CA TRP A 365 -1.45 8.64 -18.31
C TRP A 365 -0.39 9.68 -17.94
N ASP A 366 0.53 9.97 -18.86
CA ASP A 366 1.58 10.97 -18.64
C ASP A 366 1.00 12.35 -18.29
N VAL A 367 -0.06 12.76 -18.99
CA VAL A 367 -0.73 14.05 -18.74
C VAL A 367 -1.44 14.05 -17.38
N ALA A 368 -2.14 12.99 -17.03
CA ALA A 368 -2.84 12.87 -15.75
C ALA A 368 -1.86 12.87 -14.56
N LEU A 369 -0.77 12.09 -14.66
CA LEU A 369 0.28 12.04 -13.63
C LEU A 369 1.04 13.38 -13.51
N LYS A 370 1.28 14.08 -14.62
CA LYS A 370 1.85 15.45 -14.58
C LYS A 370 0.90 16.46 -13.95
N ASN A 371 -0.40 16.34 -14.20
CA ASN A 371 -1.42 17.17 -13.54
C ASN A 371 -1.42 16.90 -12.03
N LEU A 372 -1.34 15.64 -11.59
CA LEU A 372 -1.18 15.29 -10.17
C LEU A 372 0.12 15.83 -9.58
N GLN A 373 1.23 15.74 -10.31
CA GLN A 373 2.51 16.31 -9.89
C GLN A 373 2.41 17.83 -9.72
N ALA A 374 1.70 18.51 -10.62
CA ALA A 374 1.47 19.95 -10.53
C ALA A 374 0.65 20.31 -9.28
N THR A 375 -0.39 19.52 -8.95
CA THR A 375 -1.15 19.69 -7.70
C THR A 375 -0.24 19.49 -6.48
N GLY A 376 0.57 18.41 -6.44
CA GLY A 376 1.52 18.17 -5.35
C GLY A 376 2.50 19.32 -5.17
N ARG A 377 3.12 19.81 -6.25
CA ARG A 377 4.06 20.96 -6.21
C ARG A 377 3.39 22.26 -5.80
N ALA A 378 2.16 22.52 -6.22
CA ALA A 378 1.45 23.74 -5.87
C ALA A 378 1.21 23.87 -4.35
N TRP A 379 1.08 22.73 -3.68
CA TRP A 379 0.87 22.62 -2.23
C TRP A 379 2.13 22.25 -1.45
N ASP A 380 3.27 22.10 -2.12
CA ASP A 380 4.52 21.59 -1.54
C ASP A 380 4.32 20.26 -0.79
N ASP A 381 3.40 19.43 -1.30
CA ASP A 381 3.08 18.16 -0.68
C ASP A 381 4.11 17.11 -1.11
N ILE A 382 4.93 16.70 -0.15
CA ILE A 382 5.99 15.71 -0.35
C ILE A 382 5.41 14.33 -0.65
N SER A 383 4.25 13.99 -0.05
CA SER A 383 3.65 12.65 -0.15
C SER A 383 3.25 12.26 -1.57
N ILE A 384 2.60 13.17 -2.28
CA ILE A 384 2.19 13.01 -3.68
C ILE A 384 3.42 12.98 -4.58
N GLN A 385 4.39 13.87 -4.34
CA GLN A 385 5.59 13.97 -5.16
C GLN A 385 6.47 12.71 -5.07
N GLU A 386 6.73 12.22 -3.85
CA GLU A 386 7.45 10.97 -3.63
C GLU A 386 6.68 9.79 -4.25
N SER A 387 5.38 9.67 -3.97
CA SER A 387 4.57 8.55 -4.49
C SER A 387 4.60 8.47 -6.02
N LEU A 388 4.54 9.62 -6.71
CA LEU A 388 4.66 9.68 -8.17
C LEU A 388 6.04 9.22 -8.65
N LEU A 389 7.12 9.62 -7.96
CA LEU A 389 8.47 9.23 -8.34
C LEU A 389 8.64 7.71 -8.36
N PHE A 390 8.14 7.02 -7.31
CA PHE A 390 8.24 5.56 -7.23
C PHE A 390 7.23 4.83 -8.10
N LEU A 391 6.12 5.48 -8.48
CA LEU A 391 5.12 4.92 -9.39
C LEU A 391 5.60 4.88 -10.84
N LEU A 392 6.31 5.91 -11.32
CA LEU A 392 6.66 6.06 -12.74
C LEU A 392 7.37 4.82 -13.33
N PRO A 393 8.36 4.20 -12.65
CA PRO A 393 8.98 2.97 -13.14
C PRO A 393 7.98 1.83 -13.39
N HIS A 394 6.98 1.66 -12.51
CA HIS A 394 5.94 0.65 -12.67
C HIS A 394 5.03 0.92 -13.88
N VAL A 395 4.72 2.20 -14.12
CA VAL A 395 3.93 2.61 -15.30
C VAL A 395 4.70 2.29 -16.58
N ASP A 396 5.97 2.68 -16.67
CA ASP A 396 6.81 2.42 -17.84
C ASP A 396 6.97 0.92 -18.10
N GLN A 397 7.19 0.14 -17.04
CA GLN A 397 7.29 -1.31 -17.11
C GLN A 397 5.99 -1.93 -17.64
N VAL A 398 4.83 -1.57 -17.09
CA VAL A 398 3.54 -2.12 -17.54
C VAL A 398 3.24 -1.78 -19.01
N PHE A 399 3.61 -0.59 -19.47
CA PHE A 399 3.48 -0.21 -20.88
C PHE A 399 4.52 -0.87 -21.80
N SER A 400 5.62 -1.38 -21.25
CA SER A 400 6.64 -2.13 -22.00
C SER A 400 6.26 -3.60 -22.22
N LEU A 401 5.30 -4.13 -21.43
CA LEU A 401 4.81 -5.49 -21.60
C LEU A 401 4.10 -5.63 -22.97
N PRO A 402 4.32 -6.74 -23.69
CA PRO A 402 3.65 -6.97 -24.97
C PRO A 402 2.14 -7.06 -24.76
N PHE A 403 1.38 -6.26 -25.51
CA PHE A 403 -0.08 -6.39 -25.58
C PHE A 403 -0.42 -7.73 -26.23
N ARG A 404 -0.70 -8.74 -25.41
CA ARG A 404 -1.19 -10.04 -25.86
C ARG A 404 -2.70 -10.02 -26.07
#